data_AF-A0AAV7IYV8-F1
#
_entry.id   AF-A0AAV7IYV8-F1
#
_cell.length_a   1.000
_cell.length_b   1.000
_cell.length_c   1.000
_cell.angle_alpha   90.00
_cell.angle_beta   90.00
_cell.angle_gamma   90.00
#
_symmetry.space_group_name_H-M   'P 1'
#
loop_
_entity.id
_entity.type
_entity.pdbx_description
1 polymer ?
#
loop_
_entity_poly.entity_id
_entity_poly.type
_entity_poly.pdbx_seq_one_letter_code
_entity_poly.pdbx_strand_id
1 'polypeptide(L)'
;MSALELLPLEIWKKVISRVNDPKKLVKLRLVCNLFDQLIEIEMKKNKQWKELLPSDMKMWINNILAKKYPFKKLSKLELLPNLWKEAFFSYKNWRLFGDKSRKIHSFRFNVSQFLQNEKITCLTTFARFVAVGTNLGLIFFYKIGKLKNFFWAAKHGNNLTKIQFWYQGKNNILALSTSSDRVLKFWNVSQKKSIVTPHYNATNIHVGINHRLFIEFFRGITECKYISNRVVLKAHCAVFRGDNGPRNNFLTMYSENEKLIVMTTYDTILRVITLKVPDPQGTELTEINKKLYRLLPRRPPVDLALIPNNELRLFKNGNYYEI
;
A
#
# COMPACT_ATOMS: atom_id res chain seq x y z
N MET A 1 43.39 26.45 5.63
CA MET A 1 43.53 25.09 5.08
C MET A 1 42.84 24.14 6.04
N SER A 2 41.75 23.51 5.63
CA SER A 2 41.06 22.58 6.53
C SER A 2 41.87 21.28 6.63
N ALA A 3 41.84 20.58 7.77
CA ALA A 3 42.52 19.29 7.90
C ALA A 3 42.10 18.25 6.83
N LEU A 4 40.95 18.48 6.18
CA LEU A 4 40.44 17.69 5.07
C LEU A 4 41.29 17.81 3.79
N GLU A 5 41.98 18.94 3.60
CA GLU A 5 42.84 19.22 2.43
C GLU A 5 44.26 18.68 2.62
N LEU A 6 44.66 18.33 3.84
CA LEU A 6 46.03 17.88 4.18
C LEU A 6 46.26 16.40 3.90
N LEU A 7 45.21 15.59 3.86
CA LEU A 7 45.32 14.13 3.67
C LEU A 7 44.87 13.71 2.26
N PRO A 8 45.64 12.84 1.58
CA PRO A 8 45.22 12.24 0.32
C PRO A 8 43.90 11.47 0.43
N LEU A 9 43.16 11.41 -0.67
CA LEU A 9 41.85 10.77 -0.76
C LEU A 9 41.87 9.30 -0.32
N GLU A 10 42.97 8.61 -0.59
CA GLU A 10 43.23 7.21 -0.26
C GLU A 10 43.27 6.98 1.26
N ILE A 11 43.80 7.95 2.01
CA ILE A 11 43.84 7.89 3.47
C ILE A 11 42.43 8.03 4.01
N TRP A 12 41.64 8.98 3.50
CA TRP A 12 40.25 9.14 3.92
C TRP A 12 39.39 7.91 3.62
N LYS A 13 39.58 7.26 2.47
CA LYS A 13 38.93 5.98 2.15
C LYS A 13 39.25 4.90 3.21
N LYS A 14 40.53 4.76 3.60
CA LYS A 14 40.97 3.81 4.64
C LYS A 14 40.41 4.16 6.03
N VAL A 15 40.33 5.45 6.37
CA VAL A 15 39.74 5.89 7.65
C VAL A 15 38.24 5.56 7.68
N ILE A 16 37.51 5.90 6.62
CA ILE A 16 36.07 5.65 6.52
C ILE A 16 35.77 4.14 6.54
N SER A 17 36.55 3.32 5.84
CA SER A 17 36.37 1.86 5.82
C SER A 17 36.63 1.18 7.17
N ARG A 18 37.29 1.86 8.12
CA ARG A 18 37.50 1.36 9.50
C ARG A 18 36.31 1.67 10.43
N VAL A 19 35.36 2.50 10.01
CA VAL A 19 34.18 2.82 10.82
C VAL A 19 33.12 1.74 10.62
N ASN A 20 33.13 0.74 11.51
CA ASN A 20 32.22 -0.41 11.43
C ASN A 20 30.75 -0.08 11.72
N ASP A 21 30.46 1.03 12.42
CA ASP A 21 29.10 1.42 12.78
C ASP A 21 28.45 2.29 11.69
N PRO A 22 27.45 1.77 10.94
CA PRO A 22 26.78 2.53 9.89
C PRO A 22 26.10 3.81 10.39
N LYS A 23 25.69 3.88 11.67
CA LYS A 23 25.07 5.07 12.25
C LYS A 23 26.09 6.21 12.37
N LYS A 24 27.33 5.90 12.74
CA LYS A 24 28.43 6.87 12.78
C LYS A 24 28.75 7.38 11.38
N LEU A 25 28.81 6.47 10.39
CA LEU A 25 28.98 6.84 8.99
C LEU A 25 27.91 7.83 8.52
N VAL A 26 26.62 7.59 8.79
CA VAL A 26 25.56 8.54 8.40
C VAL A 26 25.73 9.91 9.03
N LYS A 27 26.20 10.02 10.28
CA LYS A 27 26.47 11.31 10.93
C LYS A 27 27.63 12.04 10.26
N LEU A 28 28.68 11.31 9.89
CA LEU A 28 29.87 11.87 9.23
C LEU A 28 29.57 12.46 7.84
N ARG A 29 28.47 12.07 7.19
CA ARG A 29 28.01 12.68 5.93
C ARG A 29 27.69 14.17 6.04
N LEU A 30 27.43 14.66 7.25
CA LEU A 30 27.11 16.07 7.51
C LEU A 30 28.37 16.97 7.60
N VAL A 31 29.57 16.39 7.60
CA VAL A 31 30.83 17.15 7.76
C VAL A 31 31.14 17.96 6.49
N CYS A 32 31.18 17.29 5.32
CA CYS A 32 31.43 17.94 4.04
C CYS A 32 30.99 17.04 2.86
N ASN A 33 30.90 17.62 1.66
CA ASN A 33 30.50 16.91 0.44
C ASN A 33 31.44 15.74 0.09
N LEU A 34 32.74 15.88 0.34
CA LEU A 34 33.71 14.80 0.10
C LEU A 34 33.40 13.58 0.97
N PHE A 35 33.14 13.78 2.25
CA PHE A 35 32.75 12.73 3.17
C PHE A 35 31.43 12.08 2.75
N ASP A 36 30.44 12.89 2.33
CA ASP A 36 29.17 12.37 1.82
C ASP A 36 29.38 11.37 0.67
N GLN A 37 30.25 11.72 -0.30
CA GLN A 37 30.57 10.88 -1.45
C GLN A 37 31.33 9.61 -1.04
N LEU A 38 32.38 9.73 -0.22
CA LEU A 38 33.18 8.59 0.22
C LEU A 38 32.37 7.59 1.03
N ILE A 39 31.56 8.09 1.97
CA ILE A 39 30.68 7.28 2.80
C ILE A 39 29.61 6.60 1.94
N GLU A 40 29.06 7.29 0.94
CA GLU A 40 28.10 6.68 0.02
C GLU A 40 28.71 5.49 -0.75
N ILE A 41 29.96 5.61 -1.20
CA ILE A 41 30.68 4.53 -1.86
C ILE A 41 30.86 3.34 -0.90
N GLU A 42 31.33 3.60 0.32
CA GLU A 42 31.57 2.56 1.32
C GLU A 42 30.28 1.84 1.74
N MET A 43 29.23 2.62 2.04
CA MET A 43 27.93 2.09 2.45
C MET A 43 27.28 1.24 1.34
N LYS A 44 27.49 1.58 0.07
CA LYS A 44 27.05 0.78 -1.09
C LYS A 44 27.82 -0.53 -1.19
N LYS A 45 29.16 -0.45 -1.12
CA LYS A 45 30.05 -1.61 -1.24
C LYS A 45 29.74 -2.68 -0.20
N ASN A 46 29.52 -2.27 1.04
CA ASN A 46 29.29 -3.19 2.16
C ASN A 46 27.82 -3.48 2.47
N LYS A 47 26.87 -2.99 1.67
CA LYS A 47 25.41 -3.13 1.91
C LYS A 47 24.94 -2.63 3.30
N GLN A 48 25.71 -1.76 3.95
CA GLN A 48 25.48 -1.25 5.32
C GLN A 48 24.16 -0.47 5.46
N TRP A 49 23.60 0.06 4.36
CA TRP A 49 22.27 0.65 4.37
C TRP A 49 21.16 -0.30 4.86
N LYS A 50 21.32 -1.61 4.64
CA LYS A 50 20.36 -2.62 5.12
C LYS A 50 20.46 -2.81 6.64
N GLU A 51 21.66 -2.67 7.21
CA GLU A 51 21.92 -2.80 8.65
C GLU A 51 21.36 -1.64 9.46
N LEU A 52 21.23 -0.46 8.83
CA LEU A 52 20.59 0.71 9.44
C LEU A 52 19.08 0.56 9.63
N LEU A 53 18.45 -0.44 9.03
CA LEU A 53 17.00 -0.61 9.08
C LEU A 53 16.60 -1.14 10.46
N PRO A 54 15.76 -0.41 11.21
CA PRO A 54 15.20 -0.89 12.47
C PRO A 54 14.49 -2.24 12.30
N SER A 55 14.47 -3.06 13.35
CA SER A 55 13.81 -4.37 13.32
C SER A 55 12.32 -4.27 12.98
N ASP A 56 11.64 -3.25 13.52
CA ASP A 56 10.23 -2.93 13.22
C ASP A 56 10.03 -2.47 11.78
N MET A 57 11.02 -1.80 11.17
CA MET A 57 10.94 -1.39 9.76
C MET A 57 10.93 -2.59 8.81
N LYS A 58 11.57 -3.71 9.16
CA LYS A 58 11.63 -4.90 8.29
C LYS A 58 10.25 -5.39 7.89
N MET A 59 9.24 -5.21 8.74
CA MET A 59 7.84 -5.58 8.46
C MET A 59 7.20 -4.66 7.40
N TRP A 60 7.61 -3.39 7.37
CA TRP A 60 7.04 -2.36 6.51
C TRP A 60 7.78 -2.18 5.18
N ILE A 61 8.94 -2.82 5.02
CA ILE A 61 9.82 -2.56 3.87
C ILE A 61 9.13 -2.81 2.54
N ASN A 62 8.38 -3.90 2.42
CA ASN A 62 7.67 -4.25 1.19
C ASN A 62 6.60 -3.20 0.86
N ASN A 63 5.90 -2.66 1.86
CA ASN A 63 4.89 -1.62 1.68
C ASN A 63 5.53 -0.28 1.27
N ILE A 64 6.64 0.10 1.91
CA ILE A 64 7.40 1.30 1.57
C ILE A 64 7.90 1.20 0.12
N LEU A 65 8.51 0.07 -0.22
CA LEU A 65 9.07 -0.18 -1.54
C LEU A 65 8.01 -0.27 -2.62
N ALA A 66 6.87 -0.92 -2.36
CA ALA A 66 5.75 -0.98 -3.29
C ALA A 66 5.14 0.41 -3.55
N LYS A 67 5.10 1.29 -2.54
CA LYS A 67 4.67 2.68 -2.71
C LYS A 67 5.70 3.53 -3.46
N LYS A 68 6.99 3.30 -3.21
CA LYS A 68 8.08 4.09 -3.82
C LYS A 68 8.35 3.70 -5.26
N TYR A 69 8.34 2.40 -5.55
CA TYR A 69 8.56 1.83 -6.87
C TYR A 69 7.33 1.07 -7.31
N PRO A 70 6.19 1.75 -7.52
CA PRO A 70 4.97 1.07 -7.89
C PRO A 70 5.22 0.21 -9.12
N PHE A 71 5.91 0.65 -10.16
CA PHE A 71 6.01 -0.13 -11.41
C PHE A 71 7.02 -1.29 -11.42
N LYS A 72 7.61 -1.68 -10.28
CA LYS A 72 8.64 -2.74 -10.22
C LYS A 72 8.15 -3.91 -9.38
N LYS A 73 8.35 -5.13 -9.88
CA LYS A 73 8.10 -6.36 -9.10
C LYS A 73 9.02 -6.41 -7.89
N LEU A 74 8.51 -6.80 -6.73
CA LEU A 74 9.29 -6.89 -5.50
C LEU A 74 10.53 -7.77 -5.66
N SER A 75 10.40 -8.92 -6.32
CA SER A 75 11.52 -9.84 -6.59
C SER A 75 12.67 -9.22 -7.40
N LYS A 76 12.41 -8.15 -8.16
CA LYS A 76 13.43 -7.42 -8.91
C LYS A 76 13.97 -6.20 -8.17
N LEU A 77 13.44 -5.87 -7.00
CA LEU A 77 13.83 -4.67 -6.27
C LEU A 77 15.21 -4.79 -5.63
N GLU A 78 15.62 -5.97 -5.20
CA GLU A 78 16.95 -6.19 -4.60
C GLU A 78 18.10 -5.82 -5.54
N LEU A 79 17.84 -5.79 -6.84
CA LEU A 79 18.79 -5.39 -7.88
C LEU A 79 18.93 -3.87 -8.01
N LEU A 80 18.09 -3.08 -7.34
CA LEU A 80 18.14 -1.63 -7.48
C LEU A 80 19.31 -1.02 -6.72
N PRO A 81 20.10 -0.16 -7.37
CA PRO A 81 21.08 0.63 -6.64
C PRO A 81 20.33 1.50 -5.63
N ASN A 82 20.86 1.56 -4.40
CA ASN A 82 20.32 2.38 -3.31
C ASN A 82 18.97 1.95 -2.73
N LEU A 83 18.44 0.77 -3.05
CA LEU A 83 17.14 0.31 -2.52
C LEU A 83 17.00 0.53 -1.01
N TRP A 84 17.98 0.05 -0.24
CA TRP A 84 17.96 0.11 1.21
C TRP A 84 18.12 1.52 1.76
N LYS A 85 18.97 2.34 1.13
CA LYS A 85 19.09 3.78 1.44
C LYS A 85 17.76 4.48 1.25
N GLU A 86 17.13 4.23 0.11
CA GLU A 86 15.87 4.83 -0.26
C GLU A 86 14.70 4.38 0.63
N ALA A 87 14.68 3.12 1.05
CA ALA A 87 13.75 2.60 2.04
C ALA A 87 13.98 3.27 3.40
N PHE A 88 15.22 3.31 3.88
CA PHE A 88 15.61 3.91 5.15
C PHE A 88 15.15 5.36 5.28
N PHE A 89 15.44 6.19 4.27
CA PHE A 89 14.99 7.60 4.28
C PHE A 89 13.47 7.73 4.18
N SER A 90 12.80 6.85 3.44
CA SER A 90 11.33 6.85 3.37
C SER A 90 10.71 6.53 4.74
N TYR A 91 11.23 5.52 5.44
CA TYR A 91 10.80 5.19 6.80
C TYR A 91 11.10 6.31 7.79
N LYS A 92 12.30 6.92 7.72
CA LYS A 92 12.63 8.07 8.56
C LYS A 92 11.64 9.21 8.33
N ASN A 93 11.32 9.52 7.08
CA ASN A 93 10.31 10.55 6.76
C ASN A 93 8.94 10.19 7.35
N TRP A 94 8.52 8.93 7.29
CA TRP A 94 7.27 8.45 7.89
C TRP A 94 7.25 8.58 9.41
N ARG A 95 8.31 8.15 10.10
CA ARG A 95 8.44 8.31 11.55
C ARG A 95 8.37 9.77 11.99
N LEU A 96 8.90 10.67 11.18
CA LEU A 96 8.88 12.10 11.46
C LEU A 96 7.51 12.75 11.24
N PHE A 97 6.52 12.10 10.60
CA PHE A 97 5.16 12.68 10.50
C PHE A 97 4.44 12.75 11.85
N GLY A 98 4.83 11.95 12.84
CA GLY A 98 4.30 12.04 14.20
C GLY A 98 4.90 13.18 15.04
N ASP A 99 5.93 13.85 14.53
CA ASP A 99 6.58 14.95 15.22
C ASP A 99 5.75 16.23 15.11
N LYS A 100 5.15 16.64 16.23
CA LYS A 100 4.30 17.84 16.35
C LYS A 100 5.03 19.13 15.96
N SER A 101 6.37 19.14 15.96
CA SER A 101 7.16 20.31 15.58
C SER A 101 7.14 20.62 14.08
N ARG A 102 6.70 19.68 13.24
CA ARG A 102 6.66 19.90 11.79
C ARG A 102 5.45 20.74 11.39
N LYS A 103 5.71 21.78 10.58
CA LYS A 103 4.67 22.54 9.90
C LYS A 103 3.93 21.63 8.92
N ILE A 104 2.73 21.21 9.27
CA ILE A 104 1.82 20.53 8.35
C ILE A 104 1.32 21.59 7.38
N HIS A 105 1.75 21.48 6.11
CA HIS A 105 1.15 22.24 5.04
C HIS A 105 -0.26 21.70 4.79
N SER A 106 -1.24 22.34 5.42
CA SER A 106 -2.65 22.07 5.16
C SER A 106 -3.10 22.88 3.95
N PHE A 107 -3.84 22.23 3.06
CA PHE A 107 -4.47 22.88 1.94
C PHE A 107 -5.95 22.51 1.95
N ARG A 108 -6.82 23.51 1.89
CA ARG A 108 -8.27 23.35 1.86
C ARG A 108 -8.78 23.67 0.46
N PHE A 109 -9.62 22.81 -0.07
CA PHE A 109 -10.33 23.03 -1.32
C PHE A 109 -11.73 22.41 -1.23
N ASN A 110 -12.67 22.99 -1.97
CA ASN A 110 -14.02 22.47 -2.07
C ASN A 110 -14.04 21.42 -3.18
N VAL A 111 -14.47 20.21 -2.84
CA VAL A 111 -14.52 19.08 -3.79
C VAL A 111 -15.63 19.28 -4.82
N SER A 112 -16.71 19.95 -4.43
CA SER A 112 -17.71 20.45 -5.38
C SER A 112 -18.25 21.80 -4.94
N GLN A 113 -18.55 22.64 -5.94
CA GLN A 113 -19.35 23.85 -5.78
C GLN A 113 -20.79 23.61 -6.25
N PHE A 114 -21.11 22.40 -6.70
CA PHE A 114 -22.23 22.15 -7.60
C PHE A 114 -23.51 21.75 -6.88
N LEU A 115 -23.42 21.05 -5.74
CA LEU A 115 -24.59 20.45 -5.10
C LEU A 115 -24.57 20.67 -3.59
N GLN A 116 -25.62 21.34 -3.09
CA GLN A 116 -25.92 21.38 -1.66
C GLN A 116 -26.15 19.93 -1.18
N ASN A 117 -25.48 19.52 -0.10
CA ASN A 117 -25.51 18.16 0.51
C ASN A 117 -24.53 17.10 -0.05
N GLU A 118 -23.60 17.46 -0.93
CA GLU A 118 -22.54 16.53 -1.32
C GLU A 118 -21.55 16.29 -0.17
N LYS A 119 -21.35 15.02 0.20
CA LYS A 119 -20.44 14.57 1.25
C LYS A 119 -19.36 13.68 0.65
N ILE A 120 -18.11 13.90 1.04
CA ILE A 120 -17.00 13.00 0.73
C ILE A 120 -17.21 11.70 1.50
N THR A 121 -17.24 10.57 0.80
CA THR A 121 -17.45 9.24 1.41
C THR A 121 -16.19 8.40 1.37
N CYS A 122 -15.34 8.58 0.36
CA CYS A 122 -14.09 7.85 0.24
C CYS A 122 -13.00 8.70 -0.44
N LEU A 123 -11.75 8.38 -0.13
CA LEU A 123 -10.56 9.03 -0.68
C LEU A 123 -9.51 7.97 -0.97
N THR A 124 -8.76 8.13 -2.04
CA THR A 124 -7.55 7.35 -2.27
C THR A 124 -6.47 8.19 -2.94
N THR A 125 -5.22 7.78 -2.77
CA THR A 125 -4.05 8.46 -3.33
C THR A 125 -3.11 7.47 -3.98
N PHE A 126 -2.51 7.85 -5.10
CA PHE A 126 -1.46 7.06 -5.75
C PHE A 126 -0.48 7.96 -6.47
N ALA A 127 0.82 7.82 -6.16
CA ALA A 127 1.87 8.66 -6.70
C ALA A 127 1.53 10.16 -6.58
N ARG A 128 1.27 10.83 -7.71
CA ARG A 128 0.89 12.25 -7.77
C ARG A 128 -0.60 12.48 -7.95
N PHE A 129 -1.44 11.47 -7.75
CA PHE A 129 -2.88 11.52 -7.99
C PHE A 129 -3.66 11.33 -6.70
N VAL A 130 -4.79 12.02 -6.62
CA VAL A 130 -5.80 11.87 -5.57
C VAL A 130 -7.13 11.63 -6.25
N ALA A 131 -7.93 10.70 -5.75
CA ALA A 131 -9.31 10.51 -6.15
C ALA A 131 -10.21 10.68 -4.92
N VAL A 132 -11.23 11.51 -5.06
CA VAL A 132 -12.23 11.79 -4.03
C VAL A 132 -13.58 11.28 -4.52
N GLY A 133 -14.25 10.44 -3.74
CA GLY A 133 -15.59 9.92 -4.02
C GLY A 133 -16.62 10.50 -3.09
N THR A 134 -17.85 10.66 -3.59
CA THR A 134 -18.94 11.30 -2.84
C THR A 134 -20.19 10.43 -2.75
N ASN A 135 -21.09 10.82 -1.84
CA ASN A 135 -22.38 10.18 -1.64
C ASN A 135 -23.35 10.30 -2.83
N LEU A 136 -23.05 11.17 -3.79
CA LEU A 136 -23.83 11.34 -5.03
C LEU A 136 -23.28 10.51 -6.19
N GLY A 137 -22.27 9.68 -5.92
CA GLY A 137 -21.65 8.86 -6.94
C GLY A 137 -20.74 9.62 -7.89
N LEU A 138 -20.21 10.77 -7.47
CA LEU A 138 -19.22 11.53 -8.24
C LEU A 138 -17.81 11.17 -7.77
N ILE A 139 -16.88 11.13 -8.72
CA ILE A 139 -15.46 10.89 -8.48
C ILE A 139 -14.68 12.06 -9.06
N PHE A 140 -13.89 12.74 -8.24
CA PHE A 140 -13.03 13.84 -8.65
C PHE A 140 -11.58 13.43 -8.58
N PHE A 141 -10.84 13.59 -9.68
CA PHE A 141 -9.43 13.26 -9.79
C PHE A 141 -8.57 14.52 -9.80
N TYR A 142 -7.59 14.57 -8.89
CA TYR A 142 -6.67 15.70 -8.71
C TYR A 142 -5.22 15.28 -8.91
N LYS A 143 -4.37 16.27 -9.24
CA LYS A 143 -2.91 16.11 -9.17
C LYS A 143 -2.41 16.72 -7.86
N ILE A 144 -1.60 15.98 -7.11
CA ILE A 144 -0.87 16.50 -5.95
C ILE A 144 0.01 17.67 -6.42
N GLY A 145 -0.13 18.82 -5.75
CA GLY A 145 0.48 20.09 -6.15
C GLY A 145 -0.45 21.01 -6.96
N LYS A 146 -1.57 20.50 -7.49
CA LYS A 146 -2.63 21.27 -8.18
C LYS A 146 -4.01 20.89 -7.66
N LEU A 147 -4.18 20.90 -6.33
CA LEU A 147 -5.42 20.46 -5.67
C LEU A 147 -6.59 21.44 -5.81
N LYS A 148 -6.37 22.68 -6.28
CA LYS A 148 -7.44 23.66 -6.52
C LYS A 148 -8.44 23.20 -7.58
N ASN A 149 -7.96 22.48 -8.60
CA ASN A 149 -8.77 22.09 -9.75
C ASN A 149 -8.61 20.58 -9.97
N PHE A 150 -9.72 19.84 -10.02
CA PHE A 150 -9.69 18.48 -10.53
C PHE A 150 -9.39 18.51 -12.04
N PHE A 151 -8.63 17.53 -12.53
CA PHE A 151 -8.32 17.43 -13.97
C PHE A 151 -9.31 16.53 -14.72
N TRP A 152 -10.12 15.77 -13.97
CA TRP A 152 -11.15 14.89 -14.48
C TRP A 152 -12.18 14.60 -13.39
N ALA A 153 -13.46 14.53 -13.78
CA ALA A 153 -14.55 14.06 -12.95
C ALA A 153 -15.27 12.91 -13.66
N ALA A 154 -15.71 11.90 -12.90
CA ALA A 154 -16.43 10.74 -13.40
C ALA A 154 -17.70 10.51 -12.57
N LYS A 155 -18.73 9.94 -13.19
CA LYS A 155 -20.02 9.64 -12.54
C LYS A 155 -20.20 8.12 -12.41
N HIS A 156 -20.07 7.61 -11.20
CA HIS A 156 -20.48 6.25 -10.84
C HIS A 156 -22.01 6.12 -10.88
N GLY A 157 -22.72 7.06 -10.27
CA GLY A 157 -24.19 7.13 -10.28
C GLY A 157 -24.88 6.80 -8.95
N ASN A 158 -24.22 6.09 -8.05
CA ASN A 158 -24.74 5.75 -6.71
C ASN A 158 -23.71 6.08 -5.62
N ASN A 159 -24.16 6.15 -4.36
CA ASN A 159 -23.33 6.48 -3.20
C ASN A 159 -22.04 5.64 -3.16
N LEU A 160 -20.89 6.29 -3.28
CA LEU A 160 -19.60 5.62 -3.34
C LEU A 160 -19.17 5.12 -1.97
N THR A 161 -18.77 3.86 -1.90
CA THR A 161 -18.26 3.22 -0.69
C THR A 161 -16.74 3.13 -0.70
N LYS A 162 -16.12 2.95 -1.87
CA LYS A 162 -14.65 2.83 -1.99
C LYS A 162 -14.16 3.25 -3.36
N ILE A 163 -12.95 3.81 -3.40
CA ILE A 163 -12.18 4.03 -4.64
C ILE A 163 -10.76 3.52 -4.41
N GLN A 164 -10.18 2.91 -5.42
CA GLN A 164 -8.77 2.52 -5.41
C GLN A 164 -8.13 2.74 -6.77
N PHE A 165 -6.86 3.15 -6.78
CA PHE A 165 -6.07 3.18 -7.99
C PHE A 165 -5.49 1.79 -8.27
N TRP A 166 -5.63 1.34 -9.52
CA TRP A 166 -5.04 0.12 -10.04
C TRP A 166 -4.14 0.45 -11.21
N TYR A 167 -2.92 -0.07 -11.25
CA TYR A 167 -1.91 0.38 -12.20
C TYR A 167 -1.28 -0.79 -12.93
N GLN A 168 -1.16 -0.63 -14.24
CA GLN A 168 -0.73 -1.68 -15.17
C GLN A 168 0.45 -1.16 -15.99
N GLY A 169 1.58 -0.96 -15.30
CA GLY A 169 2.78 -0.33 -15.88
C GLY A 169 2.78 1.21 -15.80
N LYS A 170 3.80 1.83 -16.40
CA LYS A 170 4.13 3.26 -16.17
C LYS A 170 3.03 4.25 -16.59
N ASN A 171 2.25 3.94 -17.63
CA ASN A 171 1.34 4.90 -18.28
C ASN A 171 -0.14 4.57 -18.14
N ASN A 172 -0.49 3.37 -17.66
CA ASN A 172 -1.87 2.91 -17.54
C ASN A 172 -2.29 2.97 -16.07
N ILE A 173 -2.81 4.14 -15.69
CA ILE A 173 -3.40 4.35 -14.37
C ILE A 173 -4.90 4.15 -14.52
N LEU A 174 -5.38 3.09 -13.90
CA LEU A 174 -6.78 2.82 -13.74
C LEU A 174 -7.22 3.27 -12.35
N ALA A 175 -8.50 3.61 -12.24
CA ALA A 175 -9.16 3.69 -10.97
C ALA A 175 -10.36 2.75 -11.02
N LEU A 176 -10.80 2.33 -9.85
CA LEU A 176 -11.96 1.50 -9.69
C LEU A 176 -12.71 1.97 -8.47
N SER A 177 -14.02 1.79 -8.52
CA SER A 177 -14.93 2.35 -7.53
C SER A 177 -16.06 1.38 -7.28
N THR A 178 -16.48 1.28 -6.02
CA THR A 178 -17.66 0.54 -5.58
C THR A 178 -18.67 1.49 -4.98
N SER A 179 -19.95 1.18 -5.14
CA SER A 179 -21.06 1.91 -4.53
C SER A 179 -21.84 1.06 -3.52
N SER A 180 -22.85 1.66 -2.86
CA SER A 180 -23.69 1.02 -1.85
C SER A 180 -24.54 -0.13 -2.40
N ASP A 181 -24.87 -0.10 -3.68
CA ASP A 181 -25.51 -1.18 -4.45
C ASP A 181 -24.51 -2.28 -4.89
N ARG A 182 -23.25 -2.18 -4.45
CA ARG A 182 -22.15 -3.12 -4.73
C ARG A 182 -21.67 -3.13 -6.17
N VAL A 183 -22.12 -2.21 -7.03
CA VAL A 183 -21.67 -2.14 -8.42
C VAL A 183 -20.20 -1.71 -8.47
N LEU A 184 -19.40 -2.43 -9.26
CA LEU A 184 -17.99 -2.16 -9.50
C LEU A 184 -17.82 -1.52 -10.89
N LYS A 185 -17.19 -0.35 -10.93
CA LYS A 185 -16.84 0.34 -12.18
C LYS A 185 -15.34 0.59 -12.29
N PHE A 186 -14.86 0.61 -13.54
CA PHE A 186 -13.48 0.82 -13.90
C PHE A 186 -13.32 2.09 -14.74
N TRP A 187 -12.22 2.78 -14.50
CA TRP A 187 -11.93 4.11 -15.03
C TRP A 187 -10.51 4.13 -15.57
N ASN A 188 -10.32 4.52 -16.82
CA ASN A 188 -9.01 4.83 -17.33
C ASN A 188 -8.71 6.31 -17.05
N VAL A 189 -7.86 6.56 -16.04
CA VAL A 189 -7.56 7.90 -15.54
C VAL A 189 -6.74 8.70 -16.56
N SER A 190 -5.84 8.03 -17.28
CA SER A 190 -5.03 8.65 -18.33
C SER A 190 -5.90 9.10 -19.52
N GLN A 191 -6.86 8.26 -19.93
CA GLN A 191 -7.75 8.51 -21.07
C GLN A 191 -9.04 9.24 -20.68
N LYS A 192 -9.24 9.52 -19.39
CA LYS A 192 -10.42 10.20 -18.83
C LYS A 192 -11.76 9.57 -19.27
N LYS A 193 -11.83 8.24 -19.30
CA LYS A 193 -13.05 7.52 -19.70
C LYS A 193 -13.34 6.31 -18.81
N SER A 194 -14.60 5.89 -18.77
CA SER A 194 -14.97 4.58 -18.20
C SER A 194 -14.43 3.46 -19.08
N ILE A 195 -14.08 2.34 -18.45
CA ILE A 195 -13.80 1.09 -19.16
C ILE A 195 -15.11 0.32 -19.18
N VAL A 196 -15.56 -0.05 -20.38
CA VAL A 196 -16.77 -0.88 -20.53
C VAL A 196 -16.46 -2.27 -19.98
N THR A 197 -17.20 -2.67 -18.95
CA THR A 197 -17.12 -3.99 -18.35
C THR A 197 -18.52 -4.59 -18.25
N PRO A 198 -18.64 -5.93 -18.21
CA PRO A 198 -19.85 -6.56 -17.70
C PRO A 198 -20.26 -6.00 -16.34
N HIS A 199 -21.50 -6.26 -15.95
CA HIS A 199 -21.99 -5.90 -14.62
C HIS A 199 -21.23 -6.71 -13.56
N TYR A 200 -20.19 -6.09 -12.99
CA TYR A 200 -19.42 -6.66 -11.91
C TYR A 200 -19.87 -6.08 -10.58
N ASN A 201 -19.90 -6.93 -9.57
CA ASN A 201 -20.20 -6.52 -8.20
C ASN A 201 -19.00 -6.78 -7.29
N ALA A 202 -18.82 -5.92 -6.31
CA ALA A 202 -17.81 -6.07 -5.27
C ALA A 202 -18.24 -5.35 -3.99
N THR A 203 -18.07 -6.03 -2.87
CA THR A 203 -18.20 -5.48 -1.51
C THR A 203 -16.85 -5.02 -0.98
N ASN A 204 -15.76 -5.62 -1.44
CA ASN A 204 -14.41 -5.19 -1.12
C ASN A 204 -13.50 -5.22 -2.35
N ILE A 205 -12.53 -4.31 -2.37
CA ILE A 205 -11.54 -4.18 -3.44
C ILE A 205 -10.16 -4.04 -2.82
N HIS A 206 -9.16 -4.69 -3.39
CA HIS A 206 -7.78 -4.61 -2.94
C HIS A 206 -6.82 -4.69 -4.12
N VAL A 207 -5.99 -3.66 -4.27
CA VAL A 207 -4.84 -3.65 -5.19
C VAL A 207 -3.61 -4.04 -4.39
N GLY A 208 -3.18 -5.29 -4.61
CA GLY A 208 -2.10 -5.93 -3.87
C GLY A 208 -0.71 -5.70 -4.41
N ILE A 209 0.22 -6.49 -3.86
CA ILE A 209 1.62 -6.58 -4.31
C ILE A 209 1.62 -7.00 -5.78
N ASN A 210 2.58 -6.46 -6.55
CA ASN A 210 2.70 -6.69 -8.00
C ASN A 210 1.45 -6.27 -8.81
N HIS A 211 0.60 -5.40 -8.23
CA HIS A 211 -0.50 -4.69 -8.91
C HIS A 211 -1.61 -5.61 -9.37
N ARG A 212 -1.71 -6.75 -8.69
CA ARG A 212 -2.81 -7.67 -8.84
C ARG A 212 -4.02 -7.06 -8.15
N LEU A 213 -5.15 -7.09 -8.84
CA LEU A 213 -6.41 -6.60 -8.32
C LEU A 213 -7.22 -7.80 -7.83
N PHE A 214 -7.64 -7.75 -6.58
CA PHE A 214 -8.56 -8.71 -5.99
C PHE A 214 -9.85 -7.98 -5.62
N ILE A 215 -10.96 -8.59 -5.98
CA ILE A 215 -12.29 -8.14 -5.59
C ILE A 215 -12.94 -9.24 -4.76
N GLU A 216 -13.71 -8.85 -3.75
CA GLU A 216 -14.53 -9.76 -3.00
C GLU A 216 -16.00 -9.46 -3.27
N PHE A 217 -16.76 -10.53 -3.53
CA PHE A 217 -18.21 -10.48 -3.67
C PHE A 217 -18.81 -11.80 -3.20
N PHE A 218 -19.85 -11.73 -2.37
CA PHE A 218 -20.50 -12.90 -1.77
C PHE A 218 -19.50 -13.96 -1.30
N ARG A 219 -18.52 -13.56 -0.48
CA ARG A 219 -17.58 -14.51 0.16
C ARG A 219 -16.61 -15.19 -0.81
N GLY A 220 -16.62 -14.82 -2.08
CA GLY A 220 -15.67 -15.26 -3.09
C GLY A 220 -14.67 -14.14 -3.41
N ILE A 221 -13.39 -14.50 -3.47
CA ILE A 221 -12.34 -13.60 -3.93
C ILE A 221 -12.03 -13.91 -5.39
N THR A 222 -12.03 -12.87 -6.21
CA THR A 222 -11.72 -12.97 -7.63
C THR A 222 -10.54 -12.06 -7.98
N GLU A 223 -9.53 -12.61 -8.66
CA GLU A 223 -8.47 -11.82 -9.28
C GLU A 223 -8.95 -11.24 -10.61
N CYS A 224 -8.76 -9.94 -10.79
CA CYS A 224 -8.99 -9.24 -12.05
C CYS A 224 -7.66 -8.94 -12.76
N LYS A 225 -7.68 -9.02 -14.09
CA LYS A 225 -6.58 -8.60 -14.96
C LYS A 225 -7.06 -7.58 -15.99
N TYR A 226 -6.15 -6.71 -16.42
CA TYR A 226 -6.42 -5.76 -17.51
C TYR A 226 -5.63 -6.18 -18.73
N ILE A 227 -6.32 -6.63 -19.77
CA ILE A 227 -5.73 -7.18 -20.98
C ILE A 227 -6.41 -6.50 -22.17
N SER A 228 -5.62 -5.94 -23.09
CA SER A 228 -6.13 -5.34 -24.34
C SER A 228 -7.27 -4.34 -24.12
N ASN A 229 -7.10 -3.44 -23.15
CA ASN A 229 -8.10 -2.44 -22.73
C ASN A 229 -9.42 -2.98 -22.18
N ARG A 230 -9.45 -4.23 -21.73
CA ARG A 230 -10.60 -4.85 -21.08
C ARG A 230 -10.20 -5.43 -19.73
N VAL A 231 -11.16 -5.48 -18.81
CA VAL A 231 -11.00 -6.17 -17.53
C VAL A 231 -11.52 -7.59 -17.70
N VAL A 232 -10.71 -8.57 -17.29
CA VAL A 232 -11.07 -9.98 -17.29
C VAL A 232 -10.96 -10.54 -15.88
N LEU A 233 -11.88 -11.41 -15.50
CA LEU A 233 -11.83 -12.18 -14.25
C LEU A 233 -10.99 -13.43 -14.52
N LYS A 234 -10.01 -13.74 -13.66
CA LYS A 234 -9.08 -14.85 -13.91
C LYS A 234 -9.17 -15.97 -12.89
N ALA A 235 -8.93 -15.66 -11.63
CA ALA A 235 -8.81 -16.66 -10.58
C ALA A 235 -9.91 -16.43 -9.55
N HIS A 236 -10.57 -17.49 -9.10
CA HIS A 236 -11.61 -17.41 -8.09
C HIS A 236 -11.29 -18.34 -6.93
N CYS A 237 -11.58 -17.92 -5.71
CA CYS A 237 -11.52 -18.76 -4.54
C CYS A 237 -12.64 -18.41 -3.57
N ALA A 238 -13.44 -19.41 -3.23
CA ALA A 238 -14.43 -19.32 -2.18
C ALA A 238 -13.70 -19.33 -0.83
N VAL A 239 -13.80 -18.23 -0.09
CA VAL A 239 -13.17 -18.07 1.24
C VAL A 239 -13.96 -18.82 2.32
N PHE A 240 -15.23 -19.12 2.04
CA PHE A 240 -16.14 -19.79 2.96
C PHE A 240 -16.69 -21.04 2.29
N ARG A 241 -16.00 -22.17 2.46
CA ARG A 241 -16.56 -23.49 2.11
C ARG A 241 -17.30 -24.03 3.34
N GLY A 242 -18.61 -24.20 3.25
CA GLY A 242 -19.43 -24.90 4.27
C GLY A 242 -20.07 -24.02 5.36
N ASP A 243 -19.57 -22.81 5.63
CA ASP A 243 -20.14 -21.92 6.65
C ASP A 243 -21.17 -20.94 6.04
N ASN A 244 -22.38 -21.41 5.76
CA ASN A 244 -23.49 -20.58 5.27
C ASN A 244 -24.14 -19.70 6.35
N GLY A 245 -23.57 -19.67 7.56
CA GLY A 245 -24.08 -18.83 8.64
C GLY A 245 -24.19 -17.36 8.22
N PRO A 246 -25.30 -16.67 8.53
CA PRO A 246 -25.51 -15.25 8.18
C PRO A 246 -24.53 -14.29 8.86
N ARG A 247 -23.71 -14.78 9.80
CA ARG A 247 -22.85 -13.97 10.68
C ARG A 247 -21.40 -13.81 10.20
N ASN A 248 -21.05 -14.37 9.05
CA ASN A 248 -19.72 -14.20 8.46
C ASN A 248 -19.62 -12.83 7.77
N ASN A 249 -18.83 -11.93 8.35
CA ASN A 249 -18.55 -10.60 7.81
C ASN A 249 -17.15 -10.55 7.21
N PHE A 250 -17.04 -10.06 5.98
CA PHE A 250 -15.76 -9.80 5.36
C PHE A 250 -15.21 -8.45 5.85
N LEU A 251 -14.00 -8.44 6.40
CA LEU A 251 -13.40 -7.19 6.90
C LEU A 251 -12.53 -6.54 5.84
N THR A 252 -11.47 -7.23 5.42
CA THR A 252 -10.44 -6.63 4.56
C THR A 252 -9.60 -7.67 3.83
N MET A 253 -8.83 -7.19 2.86
CA MET A 253 -7.74 -7.91 2.21
C MET A 253 -6.50 -7.02 2.19
N TYR A 254 -5.34 -7.63 2.34
CA TYR A 254 -4.06 -6.99 2.01
C TYR A 254 -3.08 -8.03 1.49
N SER A 255 -1.99 -7.58 0.89
CA SER A 255 -0.96 -8.47 0.36
C SER A 255 0.30 -8.37 1.18
N GLU A 256 0.92 -9.50 1.45
CA GLU A 256 2.17 -9.60 2.20
C GLU A 256 2.99 -10.77 1.66
N ASN A 257 4.26 -10.53 1.31
CA ASN A 257 5.19 -11.58 0.84
C ASN A 257 4.61 -12.46 -0.28
N GLU A 258 4.04 -11.83 -1.31
CA GLU A 258 3.38 -12.48 -2.45
C GLU A 258 2.15 -13.35 -2.09
N LYS A 259 1.68 -13.27 -0.84
CA LYS A 259 0.46 -13.89 -0.36
C LYS A 259 -0.65 -12.84 -0.27
N LEU A 260 -1.89 -13.28 -0.38
CA LEU A 260 -3.06 -12.48 -0.10
C LEU A 260 -3.58 -12.88 1.29
N ILE A 261 -3.62 -11.92 2.20
CA ILE A 261 -4.19 -12.12 3.53
C ILE A 261 -5.62 -11.60 3.52
N VAL A 262 -6.53 -12.43 4.01
CA VAL A 262 -7.96 -12.18 4.03
C VAL A 262 -8.41 -12.23 5.49
N MET A 263 -9.07 -11.18 5.94
CA MET A 263 -9.60 -11.08 7.29
C MET A 263 -11.11 -11.10 7.26
N THR A 264 -11.69 -12.00 8.05
CA THR A 264 -13.13 -12.19 8.17
C THR A 264 -13.48 -12.35 9.64
N THR A 265 -14.72 -12.06 10.02
CA THR A 265 -15.20 -12.29 11.39
C THR A 265 -16.47 -13.11 11.39
N TYR A 266 -16.59 -13.95 12.41
CA TYR A 266 -17.78 -14.73 12.73
C TYR A 266 -18.03 -14.63 14.23
N ASP A 267 -19.13 -14.02 14.65
CA ASP A 267 -19.39 -13.70 16.06
C ASP A 267 -18.19 -12.97 16.70
N THR A 268 -17.56 -13.59 17.71
CA THR A 268 -16.36 -13.08 18.39
C THR A 268 -15.07 -13.69 17.84
N ILE A 269 -15.06 -14.29 16.65
CA ILE A 269 -13.89 -14.94 16.08
C ILE A 269 -13.40 -14.14 14.87
N LEU A 270 -12.18 -13.64 14.94
CA LEU A 270 -11.44 -13.14 13.78
C LEU A 270 -10.72 -14.31 13.11
N ARG A 271 -11.00 -14.52 11.84
CA ARG A 271 -10.39 -15.53 10.99
C ARG A 271 -9.46 -14.84 10.00
N VAL A 272 -8.17 -15.18 10.07
CA VAL A 272 -7.12 -14.68 9.18
C VAL A 272 -6.69 -15.81 8.26
N ILE A 273 -7.06 -15.69 6.99
CA ILE A 273 -6.78 -16.69 5.95
C ILE A 273 -5.64 -16.16 5.09
N THR A 274 -4.64 -17.01 4.89
CA THR A 274 -3.52 -16.74 4.00
C THR A 274 -3.73 -17.54 2.73
N LEU A 275 -3.87 -16.82 1.62
CA LEU A 275 -3.99 -17.40 0.29
C LEU A 275 -2.66 -17.28 -0.46
N LYS A 276 -2.18 -18.38 -1.02
CA LYS A 276 -1.11 -18.35 -2.01
C LYS A 276 -1.69 -17.84 -3.32
N VAL A 277 -1.08 -16.80 -3.85
CA VAL A 277 -1.51 -16.21 -5.10
C VAL A 277 -0.79 -16.94 -6.24
N PRO A 278 -1.48 -17.57 -7.20
CA PRO A 278 -0.83 -18.39 -8.20
C PRO A 278 0.07 -17.54 -9.09
N ASP A 279 1.08 -18.17 -9.67
CA ASP A 279 1.90 -17.55 -10.70
C ASP A 279 1.04 -17.02 -11.87
N PRO A 280 1.58 -16.13 -12.73
CA PRO A 280 0.82 -15.55 -13.83
C PRO A 280 0.10 -16.55 -14.73
N GLN A 281 0.57 -17.81 -14.77
CA GLN A 281 -0.03 -18.94 -15.50
C GLN A 281 -1.06 -19.74 -14.67
N GLY A 282 -0.92 -19.83 -13.34
CA GLY A 282 -1.85 -20.61 -12.51
C GLY A 282 -3.22 -19.94 -12.37
N THR A 283 -4.25 -20.73 -12.09
CA THR A 283 -5.67 -20.32 -12.18
C THR A 283 -6.37 -20.18 -10.83
N GLU A 284 -5.84 -20.74 -9.75
CA GLU A 284 -6.55 -20.80 -8.47
C GLU A 284 -5.76 -20.17 -7.31
N LEU A 285 -6.47 -19.42 -6.47
CA LEU A 285 -5.94 -18.99 -5.17
C LEU A 285 -6.11 -20.16 -4.20
N THR A 286 -5.01 -20.61 -3.60
CA THR A 286 -5.03 -21.75 -2.68
C THR A 286 -4.87 -21.28 -1.24
N GLU A 287 -5.76 -21.74 -0.36
CA GLU A 287 -5.59 -21.54 1.08
C GLU A 287 -4.37 -22.32 1.56
N ILE A 288 -3.41 -21.63 2.17
CA ILE A 288 -2.17 -22.23 2.70
C ILE A 288 -2.08 -22.17 4.21
N ASN A 289 -2.84 -21.28 4.84
CA ASN A 289 -2.87 -21.16 6.29
C ASN A 289 -4.17 -20.47 6.72
N LYS A 290 -4.68 -20.85 7.87
CA LYS A 290 -5.84 -20.23 8.51
C LYS A 290 -5.61 -20.16 10.00
N LYS A 291 -5.77 -18.95 10.53
CA LYS A 291 -5.65 -18.67 11.96
C LYS A 291 -6.94 -18.13 12.50
N LEU A 292 -7.27 -18.53 13.73
CA LEU A 292 -8.46 -18.09 14.43
C LEU A 292 -8.04 -17.34 15.69
N TYR A 293 -8.69 -16.21 15.93
CA TYR A 293 -8.46 -15.37 17.09
C TYR A 293 -9.79 -15.08 17.76
N ARG A 294 -9.88 -15.24 19.08
CA ARG A 294 -11.07 -14.82 19.82
C ARG A 294 -10.96 -13.34 20.14
N LEU A 295 -11.87 -12.55 19.59
CA LEU A 295 -12.05 -11.14 19.92
C LEU A 295 -12.70 -11.01 21.28
N LEU A 296 -12.12 -10.17 22.14
CA LEU A 296 -12.76 -9.78 23.38
C LEU A 296 -13.88 -8.77 23.10
N PRO A 297 -15.01 -8.82 23.82
CA PRO A 297 -16.23 -8.07 23.51
C PRO A 297 -16.11 -6.53 23.57
N ARG A 298 -14.94 -5.99 23.95
CA ARG A 298 -14.76 -4.56 24.23
C ARG A 298 -14.34 -3.69 23.05
N ARG A 299 -14.08 -4.22 21.84
CA ARG A 299 -13.68 -3.39 20.68
C ARG A 299 -14.36 -3.79 19.36
N PRO A 300 -14.76 -2.81 18.54
CA PRO A 300 -15.35 -3.08 17.23
C PRO A 300 -14.31 -3.70 16.26
N PRO A 301 -14.71 -4.66 15.43
CA PRO A 301 -13.83 -5.33 14.45
C PRO A 301 -13.13 -4.40 13.44
N VAL A 302 -13.66 -3.18 13.25
CA VAL A 302 -13.20 -2.22 12.23
C VAL A 302 -11.75 -1.78 12.48
N ASP A 303 -11.33 -1.67 13.74
CA ASP A 303 -9.97 -1.25 14.08
C ASP A 303 -8.91 -2.31 13.71
N LEU A 304 -9.31 -3.58 13.59
CA LEU A 304 -8.41 -4.70 13.28
C LEU A 304 -8.11 -4.82 11.79
N ALA A 305 -9.00 -4.29 10.93
CA ALA A 305 -8.87 -4.35 9.48
C ALA A 305 -7.68 -3.53 8.91
N LEU A 306 -7.03 -2.73 9.75
CA LEU A 306 -5.88 -1.90 9.38
C LEU A 306 -4.53 -2.50 9.81
N ILE A 307 -4.54 -3.60 10.56
CA ILE A 307 -3.36 -4.15 11.22
C ILE A 307 -2.78 -5.29 10.36
N PRO A 308 -1.52 -5.21 9.89
CA PRO A 308 -0.85 -6.33 9.23
C PRO A 308 -0.81 -7.58 10.13
N ASN A 309 -0.82 -8.78 9.55
CA ASN A 309 -0.89 -10.05 10.29
C ASN A 309 0.24 -10.16 11.32
N ASN A 310 1.43 -9.74 10.91
CA ASN A 310 2.63 -9.77 11.75
C ASN A 310 2.51 -8.81 12.94
N GLU A 311 1.68 -7.77 12.83
CA GLU A 311 1.37 -6.84 13.92
C GLU A 311 0.22 -7.30 14.79
N LEU A 312 -0.58 -8.28 14.37
CA LEU A 312 -1.55 -8.92 15.27
C LEU A 312 -0.88 -9.57 16.49
N ARG A 313 0.44 -9.75 16.52
CA ARG A 313 1.13 -10.18 17.76
C ARG A 313 1.39 -9.02 18.72
N LEU A 314 1.52 -7.79 18.22
CA LEU A 314 1.81 -6.60 19.02
C LEU A 314 0.58 -6.08 19.77
N PHE A 315 -0.63 -6.39 19.29
CA PHE A 315 -1.88 -6.09 19.99
C PHE A 315 -2.34 -7.20 20.96
N LYS A 316 -1.51 -8.24 21.18
CA LYS A 316 -1.75 -9.31 22.18
C LYS A 316 -1.81 -8.80 23.63
N ASN A 317 -1.40 -7.56 23.89
CA ASN A 317 -1.56 -6.92 25.20
C ASN A 317 -3.04 -6.59 25.50
N GLY A 318 -3.89 -7.62 25.62
CA GLY A 318 -5.22 -7.56 26.22
C GLY A 318 -6.43 -7.54 25.28
N ASN A 319 -6.31 -7.80 23.97
CA ASN A 319 -7.44 -7.64 23.02
C ASN A 319 -7.98 -8.94 22.39
N TYR A 320 -7.15 -9.98 22.26
CA TYR A 320 -7.53 -11.29 21.72
C TYR A 320 -6.45 -12.33 22.01
N TYR A 321 -6.82 -13.60 21.84
CA TYR A 321 -5.89 -14.72 21.89
C TYR A 321 -6.08 -15.65 20.69
N GLU A 322 -5.00 -16.25 20.23
CA GLU A 322 -4.99 -17.27 19.16
C GLU A 322 -5.64 -18.53 19.76
N ILE A 323 -6.65 -19.07 19.10
CA ILE A 323 -7.40 -20.27 19.54
C ILE A 323 -6.76 -21.51 18.92
#